data_AF-A0A1Y3XT27-F1
#
_entry.id   AF-A0A1Y3XT27-F1
#
_cell.length_a   1.000
_cell.length_b   1.000
_cell.length_c   1.000
_cell.angle_alpha   90.00
_cell.angle_beta   90.00
_cell.angle_gamma   90.00
#
_symmetry.space_group_name_H-M   'P 1'
#
loop_
_entity.id
_entity.type
_entity.pdbx_description
1 polymer ?
#
loop_
_entity_poly.entity_id
_entity_poly.type
_entity_poly.pdbx_seq_one_letter_code
_entity_poly.pdbx_strand_id
1 'polypeptide(L)' 'MKRVIKGGFLTLSGTIGITGTMMVAMQSPANAWVTPPGRMIISIFENGLSLPAILFLVLFVCGLFFILTDNITD' A
#
# COMPACT_ATOMS: atom_id res chain seq x y z
N MET A 1 -10.06 -9.76 19.88
CA MET A 1 -11.16 -9.76 18.87
C MET A 1 -11.50 -8.39 18.26
N LYS A 2 -12.01 -7.39 19.00
CA LYS A 2 -12.38 -6.07 18.41
C LYS A 2 -11.21 -5.35 17.72
N ARG A 3 -9.97 -5.54 18.22
CA ARG A 3 -8.74 -4.99 17.63
C ARG A 3 -8.30 -5.75 16.38
N VAL A 4 -8.35 -7.08 16.39
CA VAL A 4 -8.12 -7.91 15.18
C VAL A 4 -9.07 -7.56 14.04
N ILE A 5 -10.36 -7.31 14.30
CA ILE A 5 -11.30 -6.89 13.25
C ILE A 5 -10.92 -5.51 12.67
N LYS A 6 -10.56 -4.54 13.52
CA LYS A 6 -10.10 -3.22 13.08
C LYS A 6 -8.81 -3.29 12.28
N GLY A 7 -7.82 -4.06 12.76
CA GLY A 7 -6.55 -4.27 12.08
C GLY A 7 -6.71 -5.04 10.76
N GLY A 8 -7.57 -6.06 10.74
CA GLY A 8 -7.93 -6.82 9.53
C GLY A 8 -8.57 -5.93 8.47
N PHE A 9 -9.50 -5.07 8.85
CA PHE A 9 -10.11 -4.11 7.93
C PHE A 9 -9.08 -3.11 7.37
N LEU A 10 -8.19 -2.58 8.22
CA LEU A 10 -7.16 -1.64 7.80
C LEU A 10 -6.12 -2.29 6.87
N THR A 11 -5.70 -3.52 7.16
CA THR A 11 -4.76 -4.26 6.29
C THR A 11 -5.37 -4.53 4.92
N LEU A 12 -6.61 -5.05 4.87
CA LEU A 12 -7.30 -5.34 3.61
C LEU A 12 -7.49 -4.08 2.75
N SER A 13 -7.93 -2.98 3.36
CA SER A 13 -8.09 -1.70 2.64
C SER A 13 -6.76 -1.14 2.14
N GLY A 14 -5.70 -1.22 2.95
CA GLY A 14 -4.34 -0.85 2.53
C GLY A 14 -3.83 -1.71 1.36
N THR A 15 -4.01 -3.03 1.42
CA THR A 15 -3.57 -3.95 0.34
C THR A 15 -4.30 -3.70 -0.97
N ILE A 16 -5.63 -3.53 -0.93
CA ILE A 16 -6.42 -3.21 -2.13
C ILE A 16 -5.98 -1.87 -2.72
N GLY A 17 -5.76 -0.87 -1.86
CA GLY A 17 -5.31 0.46 -2.29
C GLY A 17 -3.92 0.45 -2.92
N ILE A 18 -2.95 -0.24 -2.32
CA ILE A 18 -1.60 -0.42 -2.90
C ILE A 18 -1.70 -1.09 -4.28
N THR A 19 -2.48 -2.16 -4.38
CA THR A 19 -2.68 -2.89 -5.65
C THR A 19 -3.31 -1.98 -6.72
N GLY A 20 -4.30 -1.17 -6.34
CA GLY A 20 -4.90 -0.17 -7.23
C GLY A 20 -3.89 0.88 -7.71
N THR A 21 -3.06 1.41 -6.81
CA THR A 21 -2.01 2.37 -7.20
C THR A 21 -0.99 1.77 -8.15
N MET A 22 -0.60 0.51 -7.95
CA MET A 22 0.29 -0.21 -8.86
C MET A 22 -0.36 -0.40 -10.25
N MET A 23 -1.63 -0.81 -10.30
CA MET A 23 -2.33 -0.97 -11.58
C MET A 23 -2.35 0.34 -12.37
N VAL A 24 -2.71 1.47 -11.73
CA VAL A 24 -2.74 2.77 -12.41
C VAL A 24 -1.34 3.20 -12.87
N ALA A 25 -0.31 3.00 -12.03
CA ALA A 25 1.08 3.31 -12.39
C ALA A 25 1.60 2.45 -13.56
N MET A 26 1.05 1.25 -13.76
CA MET A 26 1.40 0.37 -14.89
C MET A 26 0.62 0.70 -16.17
N GLN A 27 -0.56 1.32 -16.09
CA GLN A 27 -1.30 1.77 -17.29
C GLN A 27 -0.57 2.90 -18.01
N SER A 28 0.09 3.78 -17.25
CA SER A 28 0.89 4.89 -17.78
C SER A 28 2.34 4.78 -17.30
N PRO A 29 3.14 3.87 -17.89
CA PRO A 29 4.49 3.60 -17.41
C PRO A 29 5.45 4.75 -17.72
N ALA A 30 6.23 5.15 -16.72
CA ALA A 30 7.34 6.08 -16.88
C ALA A 30 8.35 5.55 -17.90
N ASN A 31 8.94 6.45 -18.69
CA ASN A 31 10.07 6.13 -19.57
C ASN A 31 11.41 6.21 -18.85
N ALA A 32 11.42 6.75 -17.64
CA ALA A 32 12.55 6.72 -16.75
C ALA A 32 12.62 5.34 -16.07
N TRP A 33 13.79 4.71 -16.17
CA TRP A 33 14.17 3.42 -15.58
C TRP A 33 14.02 2.16 -16.47
N VAL A 34 15.10 1.39 -16.56
CA VAL A 34 15.20 0.20 -17.44
C VAL A 34 14.55 -1.04 -16.85
N THR A 35 14.64 -1.24 -15.52
CA THR A 35 14.08 -2.42 -14.86
C THR A 35 12.60 -2.22 -14.53
N PRO A 36 11.71 -3.20 -14.77
CA PRO A 36 10.28 -3.13 -14.46
C PRO A 36 9.93 -2.67 -13.02
N PRO A 37 10.55 -3.18 -11.93
CA PRO A 37 10.21 -2.72 -10.58
C PRO A 37 10.57 -1.25 -10.35
N GLY A 38 11.75 -0.82 -10.81
CA GLY A 38 12.16 0.59 -10.72
C GLY A 38 11.28 1.50 -11.57
N ARG A 39 10.88 1.05 -12.77
CA ARG A 39 9.94 1.78 -13.63
C ARG A 39 8.60 1.98 -12.93
N MET A 40 8.07 0.96 -12.27
CA MET A 40 6.80 1.07 -11.52
C MET A 40 6.88 2.13 -10.42
N ILE A 41 7.98 2.18 -9.66
CA ILE A 41 8.17 3.19 -8.60
C ILE A 41 8.20 4.58 -9.21
N ILE A 42 8.98 4.78 -10.28
CA ILE A 42 9.07 6.08 -10.96
C ILE A 42 7.72 6.47 -11.57
N SER A 43 6.97 5.52 -12.13
CA SER A 43 5.59 5.75 -12.60
C SER A 43 4.66 6.24 -11.48
N ILE A 44 4.79 5.74 -10.26
CA ILE A 44 3.96 6.21 -9.13
C ILE A 44 4.25 7.69 -8.84
N PHE A 45 5.51 8.12 -8.95
CA PHE A 45 5.89 9.52 -8.77
C PHE A 45 5.46 10.40 -9.95
N GLU A 46 5.73 9.99 -11.20
CA GLU A 46 5.41 10.76 -12.40
C GLU A 46 3.90 10.91 -12.63
N ASN A 47 3.11 9.88 -12.31
CA ASN A 47 1.64 9.93 -12.42
C ASN A 47 0.96 10.66 -11.23
N GLY A 48 1.73 11.23 -10.30
CA GLY A 48 1.18 11.93 -9.13
C GLY A 48 0.46 11.00 -8.13
N LEU A 49 0.73 9.70 -8.18
CA LEU A 49 0.13 8.68 -7.31
C LEU A 49 0.87 8.53 -5.97
N SER A 50 1.88 9.36 -5.72
CA SER A 50 2.67 9.35 -4.49
C SER A 50 1.80 9.52 -3.23
N LEU A 51 0.83 10.45 -3.26
CA LEU A 51 -0.06 10.70 -2.12
C LEU A 51 -0.99 9.50 -1.84
N PRO A 52 -1.72 8.95 -2.83
CA PRO A 52 -2.43 7.68 -2.66
C PRO A 52 -1.56 6.53 -2.16
N ALA A 53 -0.35 6.37 -2.72
CA ALA A 53 0.55 5.29 -2.34
C ALA A 53 0.98 5.37 -0.86
N ILE A 54 1.34 6.57 -0.39
CA ILE A 54 1.71 6.80 1.02
C ILE A 54 0.51 6.54 1.94
N LEU A 55 -0.68 7.02 1.59
CA LEU A 55 -1.88 6.83 2.40
C LEU A 55 -2.22 5.34 2.59
N PHE A 56 -2.20 4.55 1.51
CA PHE A 56 -2.49 3.12 1.60
C PHE A 56 -1.40 2.33 2.30
N LEU A 57 -0.14 2.76 2.17
CA LEU A 57 0.97 2.19 2.93
C LEU A 57 0.81 2.43 4.43
N VAL A 58 0.41 3.64 4.85
CA VAL A 58 0.13 3.94 6.26
C VAL A 58 -1.03 3.08 6.78
N LEU A 59 -2.13 2.96 6.03
CA LEU A 59 -3.26 2.11 6.41
C LEU A 59 -2.85 0.64 6.59
N PHE A 60 -2.01 0.13 5.68
CA PHE A 60 -1.51 -1.24 5.75
C PHE A 60 -0.63 -1.46 6.98
N VAL A 61 0.33 -0.57 7.24
CA VAL A 61 1.24 -0.66 8.40
C VAL A 61 0.46 -0.52 9.72
N CYS A 62 -0.47 0.43 9.80
CA CYS A 62 -1.34 0.57 10.97
C CYS A 62 -2.19 -0.67 11.20
N GLY A 63 -2.73 -1.28 10.13
CA GLY A 63 -3.47 -2.52 10.21
C GLY A 63 -2.64 -3.66 10.79
N LEU A 64 -1.42 -3.85 10.26
CA LEU A 64 -0.48 -4.85 10.76
C LEU A 64 -0.11 -4.59 12.22
N PHE A 65 0.15 -3.34 12.58
CA PHE A 65 0.46 -2.95 13.95
C PHE A 65 -0.65 -3.35 14.92
N PHE A 66 -1.92 -3.10 14.57
CA PHE A 66 -3.05 -3.49 15.41
C PHE A 66 -3.21 -5.01 15.53
N ILE A 67 -2.96 -5.78 14.45
CA ILE A 67 -3.04 -7.25 14.48
C ILE A 67 -1.91 -7.83 15.33
N LEU A 68 -0.67 -7.39 15.08
CA LEU A 68 0.51 -7.91 15.77
C LEU A 68 0.50 -7.55 17.26
N THR A 69 0.03 -6.36 17.62
CA THR A 69 -0.06 -5.95 19.03
C THR A 69 -1.11 -6.76 19.80
N ASP A 70 -2.24 -7.15 19.19
CA ASP A 70 -3.23 -8.02 19.85
C ASP A 70 -2.60 -9.39 20.20
N ASN A 71 -1.80 -9.94 19.27
CA ASN A 71 -1.15 -11.25 19.41
C ASN A 71 0.01 -11.28 20.43
N ILE A 72 0.57 -10.12 20.81
CA ILE A 72 1.61 -10.02 21.84
C ILE A 72 0.99 -9.93 23.25
N THR A 73 -0.28 -9.54 23.34
CA THR A 73 -0.98 -9.30 24.62
C THR A 73 -1.88 -10.45 25.08
N ASP A 74 -1.92 -11.56 24.32
CA ASP A 74 -2.52 -12.85 24.70
C ASP A 74 -1.41 -13.79 25.20
#